data_AF-A0AAW6PB83-F1
#
_entry.id   AF-A0AAW6PB83-F1
#
_cell.length_a   1.000
_cell.length_b   1.000
_cell.length_c   1.000
_cell.angle_alpha   90.00
_cell.angle_beta   90.00
_cell.angle_gamma   90.00
#
_symmetry.space_group_name_H-M   'P 1'
#
loop_
_entity.id
_entity.type
_entity.pdbx_description
1 polymer ?
#
loop_
_entity_poly.entity_id
_entity_poly.type
_entity_poly.pdbx_seq_one_letter_code
_entity_poly.pdbx_strand_id
1 'polypeptide(L)'
;MQGQHQVPRFTVKVAVGRQPALICNDPDTELEATLAGMCIGQIPAYLTEPHLRSGKLVSVLADLAPAPWDLFIYRPQQGPVSKRVRLVYAHLKQAFSNPKLFPQGLGT
;
A
#
# COMPACT_ATOMS: atom_id res chain seq x y z
N MET A 1 22.46 -6.10 18.18
CA MET A 1 22.90 -5.72 16.83
C MET A 1 21.68 -5.21 16.06
N GLN A 2 21.45 -3.89 16.11
CA GLN A 2 20.33 -3.23 15.43
C GLN A 2 20.64 -3.13 13.94
N GLY A 3 20.13 -4.09 13.17
CA GLY A 3 20.10 -3.96 11.72
C GLY A 3 19.05 -2.92 11.36
N GLN A 4 19.50 -1.75 10.91
CA GLN A 4 18.64 -0.81 10.20
C GLN A 4 18.20 -1.52 8.91
N HIS A 5 17.01 -2.12 8.92
CA HIS A 5 16.38 -2.60 7.71
C HIS A 5 15.92 -1.37 6.96
N GLN A 6 16.70 -0.95 5.97
CA GLN A 6 16.31 0.11 5.08
C GLN A 6 15.11 -0.39 4.27
N VAL A 7 13.93 0.03 4.69
CA VAL A 7 12.68 -0.24 3.99
C VAL A 7 12.81 0.40 2.61
N PRO A 8 12.75 -0.37 1.50
CA PRO A 8 12.94 0.19 0.18
C PRO A 8 11.89 1.28 -0.06
N ARG A 9 12.37 2.48 -0.37
CA ARG A 9 11.54 3.65 -0.63
C ARG A 9 10.80 3.40 -1.95
N PHE A 10 9.48 3.35 -1.88
CA PHE A 10 8.58 3.27 -3.04
C PHE A 10 8.88 4.39 -4.03
N THR A 11 9.24 4.08 -5.28
CA THR A 11 9.00 4.92 -6.47
C THR A 11 9.28 4.11 -7.74
N VAL A 12 8.25 3.65 -8.46
CA VAL A 12 8.34 3.49 -9.93
C VAL A 12 7.34 4.48 -10.53
N LYS A 13 7.84 5.64 -10.96
CA LYS A 13 7.08 6.64 -11.71
C LYS A 13 7.44 6.49 -13.18
N VAL A 14 6.57 5.84 -13.96
CA VAL A 14 6.76 5.75 -15.41
C VAL A 14 6.23 7.04 -16.03
N ALA A 15 7.11 8.04 -16.14
CA ALA A 15 6.85 9.24 -16.93
C ALA A 15 7.11 8.94 -18.41
N VAL A 16 6.05 8.91 -19.22
CA VAL A 16 6.18 8.94 -20.68
C VAL A 16 6.39 10.40 -21.09
N GLY A 17 7.64 10.86 -20.95
CA GLY A 17 8.06 12.25 -21.16
C GLY A 17 9.19 12.65 -20.21
N ARG A 18 10.04 13.59 -20.62
CA ARG A 18 11.28 13.98 -19.90
C ARG A 18 11.04 14.69 -18.55
N GLN A 19 9.78 14.93 -18.17
CA GLN A 19 9.39 15.58 -16.92
C GLN A 19 8.21 14.84 -16.24
N PRO A 20 8.23 14.66 -14.92
CA PRO A 20 7.13 14.02 -14.21
C PRO A 20 5.88 14.92 -14.18
N ALA A 21 4.71 14.35 -14.46
CA ALA A 21 3.43 15.07 -14.36
C ALA A 21 3.08 15.45 -12.91
N LEU A 22 3.56 14.68 -11.93
CA LEU A 22 3.34 14.92 -10.49
C LEU A 22 4.50 14.40 -9.65
N ILE A 23 4.96 15.22 -8.69
CA ILE A 23 5.87 14.81 -7.62
C ILE A 23 5.17 15.09 -6.29
N CYS A 24 4.76 14.03 -5.60
CA CYS A 24 4.22 14.07 -4.25
C CYS A 24 4.71 12.87 -3.45
N ASN A 25 4.48 12.92 -2.15
CA ASN A 25 4.78 11.89 -1.15
C ASN A 25 3.53 11.45 -0.37
N ASP A 26 2.35 11.79 -0.89
CA ASP A 26 1.06 11.50 -0.29
C ASP A 26 0.28 10.57 -1.22
N PRO A 27 -0.07 9.35 -0.77
CA PRO A 27 -0.67 8.34 -1.63
C PRO A 27 -2.11 8.67 -2.03
N ASP A 28 -2.84 9.44 -1.22
CA ASP A 28 -4.19 9.92 -1.56
C ASP A 28 -4.12 10.91 -2.73
N THR A 29 -3.16 11.85 -2.70
CA THR A 29 -2.90 12.78 -3.81
C THR A 29 -2.51 12.05 -5.10
N GLU A 30 -1.73 10.96 -5.02
CA GLU A 30 -1.41 10.13 -6.18
C GLU A 30 -2.65 9.44 -6.77
N LEU A 31 -3.55 8.95 -5.90
CA LEU A 31 -4.81 8.34 -6.31
C LEU A 31 -5.72 9.36 -7.02
N GLU A 32 -5.88 10.55 -6.46
CA GLU A 32 -6.69 11.61 -7.06
C GLU A 32 -6.17 12.00 -8.45
N ALA A 33 -4.86 12.16 -8.59
CA ALA A 33 -4.24 12.47 -9.88
C ALA A 33 -4.43 11.35 -10.92
N THR A 34 -4.35 10.09 -10.48
CA THR A 34 -4.58 8.92 -11.33
C THR A 34 -6.04 8.84 -11.76
N LEU A 35 -6.99 9.07 -10.86
CA LEU A 35 -8.43 9.09 -11.16
C LEU A 35 -8.82 10.23 -12.12
N ALA A 36 -8.10 11.35 -12.06
CA ALA A 36 -8.26 12.46 -12.99
C ALA A 36 -7.58 12.22 -14.35
N GLY A 37 -6.89 11.09 -14.55
CA GLY A 37 -6.21 10.74 -15.80
C GLY A 37 -4.93 11.52 -16.06
N MET A 38 -4.33 12.15 -15.03
CA MET A 38 -3.12 12.96 -15.18
C MET A 38 -1.84 12.11 -15.27
N CYS A 39 -1.86 10.89 -14.73
CA CYS A 39 -0.69 10.01 -14.66
C CYS A 39 -1.08 8.52 -14.53
N ILE A 40 -0.09 7.65 -14.70
CA ILE A 40 -0.14 6.24 -14.24
C ILE A 40 0.51 6.19 -12.87
N GLY A 41 -0.21 5.70 -11.86
CA GLY A 41 0.24 5.63 -10.47
C GLY A 41 0.51 4.20 -10.00
N GLN A 42 1.60 4.01 -9.25
CA GLN A 42 1.86 2.78 -8.50
C GLN A 42 1.46 2.99 -7.03
N ILE A 43 0.20 2.73 -6.72
CA ILE A 43 -0.44 3.10 -5.45
C ILE A 43 -0.79 1.82 -4.66
N PRO A 44 -0.72 1.84 -3.31
CA PRO A 44 -1.11 0.69 -2.49
C PRO A 44 -2.53 0.17 -2.80
N ALA A 45 -2.66 -1.16 -2.85
CA ALA A 45 -3.91 -1.83 -3.23
C ALA A 45 -5.12 -1.38 -2.39
N TYR A 46 -4.94 -1.14 -1.09
CA TYR A 46 -6.05 -0.74 -0.21
C TYR A 46 -6.70 0.60 -0.60
N LEU A 47 -5.99 1.46 -1.33
CA LEU A 47 -6.52 2.71 -1.89
C LEU A 47 -7.16 2.50 -3.26
N THR A 48 -6.57 1.66 -4.12
CA THR A 48 -7.00 1.52 -5.53
C THR A 48 -8.09 0.49 -5.74
N GLU A 49 -8.15 -0.53 -4.89
CA GLU A 49 -9.03 -1.70 -5.04
C GLU A 49 -10.54 -1.36 -5.14
N PRO A 50 -11.10 -0.40 -4.38
CA PRO A 50 -12.47 0.07 -4.60
C PRO A 50 -12.70 0.71 -5.98
N HIS A 51 -11.69 1.38 -6.53
CA HIS A 51 -11.77 2.08 -7.82
C HIS A 51 -11.56 1.12 -9.01
N LEU A 52 -10.71 0.10 -8.83
CA LEU A 52 -10.57 -1.01 -9.79
C LEU A 52 -11.87 -1.79 -9.91
N ARG A 53 -12.49 -2.18 -8.79
CA ARG A 53 -13.79 -2.88 -8.80
C ARG A 53 -14.93 -2.09 -9.42
N SER A 54 -14.92 -0.76 -9.27
CA SER A 54 -15.94 0.11 -9.87
C SER A 54 -15.63 0.47 -11.33
N GLY A 55 -14.50 0.03 -11.89
CA GLY A 55 -14.08 0.35 -13.26
C GLY A 55 -13.58 1.77 -13.46
N LYS A 56 -13.37 2.54 -12.38
CA LYS A 56 -12.79 3.89 -12.44
C LYS A 56 -11.28 3.86 -12.69
N LEU A 57 -10.63 2.78 -12.28
CA LEU A 57 -9.23 2.49 -12.58
C LEU A 57 -9.12 1.16 -13.32
N VAL A 58 -8.02 1.00 -14.06
CA VAL A 58 -7.62 -0.25 -14.69
C VAL A 58 -6.16 -0.54 -14.34
N SER A 59 -5.84 -1.82 -14.13
CA SER A 59 -4.45 -2.24 -13.93
C SER A 59 -3.71 -2.23 -15.28
N VAL A 60 -2.49 -1.70 -15.28
CA VAL A 60 -1.62 -1.62 -16.46
C VAL A 60 -0.24 -2.14 -16.10
N LEU A 61 0.54 -2.54 -17.10
CA LEU A 61 1.94 -2.98 -16.94
C LEU A 61 2.11 -4.14 -15.93
N ALA A 62 1.18 -5.10 -15.93
CA ALA A 62 1.17 -6.22 -14.98
C ALA A 62 2.48 -7.03 -14.96
N ASP A 63 3.13 -7.18 -16.12
CA ASP A 63 4.41 -7.90 -16.24
C ASP A 63 5.58 -7.18 -15.53
N LEU A 64 5.41 -5.89 -15.20
CA LEU A 64 6.38 -5.06 -14.49
C LEU A 64 5.96 -4.78 -13.04
N ALA A 65 4.87 -5.40 -12.57
CA ALA A 65 4.41 -5.21 -11.21
C ALA A 65 5.46 -5.72 -10.21
N PRO A 66 5.79 -4.95 -9.17
CA PRO A 66 6.69 -5.44 -8.13
C PRO A 66 6.03 -6.58 -7.34
N ALA A 67 6.87 -7.37 -6.67
CA ALA A 67 6.39 -8.36 -5.72
C ALA A 67 5.49 -7.70 -4.64
N PRO A 68 4.38 -8.35 -4.23
CA PRO A 68 3.53 -7.85 -3.16
C PRO A 68 4.32 -7.63 -1.86
N TRP A 69 3.96 -6.62 -1.09
CA TRP A 69 4.53 -6.37 0.24
C TRP A 69 3.52 -6.68 1.33
N ASP A 70 4.02 -7.27 2.41
CA ASP A 70 3.21 -7.62 3.58
C ASP A 70 2.96 -6.41 4.49
N LEU A 71 1.74 -6.34 5.03
CA LEU A 71 1.37 -5.38 6.07
C LEU A 71 1.59 -5.98 7.46
N PHE A 72 2.51 -5.39 8.22
CA PHE A 72 2.82 -5.84 9.57
C PHE A 72 2.23 -4.90 10.64
N ILE A 73 1.60 -5.49 11.65
CA ILE A 73 1.23 -4.78 12.88
C ILE A 73 2.27 -5.10 13.93
N TYR A 74 3.17 -4.16 14.20
CA TYR A 74 4.23 -4.35 15.19
C TYR A 74 3.76 -3.97 16.59
N ARG A 75 4.12 -4.80 17.57
CA ARG A 75 4.09 -4.45 19.00
C ARG A 75 5.24 -5.13 19.74
N PRO A 76 5.79 -4.52 20.79
CA PRO A 76 6.71 -5.20 21.69
C PRO A 76 6.06 -6.46 22.30
N GLN A 77 6.78 -7.58 22.29
CA GLN A 77 6.34 -8.83 22.93
C GLN A 77 6.81 -8.95 24.38
N GLN A 78 7.77 -8.15 24.82
CA GLN A 78 8.36 -8.24 26.15
C GLN A 78 7.51 -7.52 27.20
N GLY A 79 7.22 -8.23 28.30
CA GLY A 79 6.54 -7.70 29.48
C GLY A 79 4.99 -7.75 29.45
N PRO A 80 4.33 -7.35 30.55
CA PRO A 80 2.87 -7.34 30.65
C PRO A 80 2.25 -6.30 29.70
N VAL A 81 1.65 -6.75 28.59
CA VAL A 81 0.94 -5.85 27.67
C VAL A 81 -0.35 -5.36 28.31
N SER A 82 -0.53 -4.03 28.36
CA SER A 82 -1.75 -3.41 28.91
C SER A 82 -3.00 -3.87 28.16
N LYS A 83 -4.14 -3.97 28.87
CA LYS A 83 -5.43 -4.40 28.28
C LYS A 83 -5.81 -3.55 27.05
N ARG A 84 -5.57 -2.23 27.11
CA ARG A 84 -5.86 -1.29 26.00
C ARG A 84 -5.07 -1.62 24.74
N VAL A 85 -3.76 -1.90 24.86
CA VAL A 85 -2.92 -2.26 23.70
C VAL A 85 -3.35 -3.58 23.08
N ARG A 86 -3.72 -4.58 23.89
CA ARG A 86 -4.24 -5.86 23.37
C ARG A 86 -5.54 -5.66 22.58
N LEU A 87 -6.43 -4.82 23.11
CA LEU A 87 -7.72 -4.52 22.47
C LEU A 87 -7.51 -3.81 21.12
N VAL A 88 -6.67 -2.77 21.08
CA VAL A 88 -6.36 -2.06 19.82
C VAL A 88 -5.66 -2.99 18.83
N TYR A 89 -4.68 -3.79 19.27
CA TYR A 89 -4.01 -4.76 18.41
C TYR A 89 -4.99 -5.76 17.79
N ALA A 90 -5.91 -6.32 18.60
CA ALA A 90 -6.93 -7.24 18.11
C ALA A 90 -7.86 -6.57 17.08
N HIS A 91 -8.27 -5.33 17.35
CA HIS A 91 -9.12 -4.56 16.45
C HIS A 91 -8.42 -4.26 15.10
N LEU A 92 -7.18 -3.77 15.14
CA LEU A 92 -6.39 -3.50 13.92
C LEU A 92 -6.13 -4.79 13.13
N LYS A 93 -5.78 -5.89 13.81
CA LYS A 93 -5.60 -7.19 13.16
C LYS A 93 -6.87 -7.61 12.44
N GLN A 94 -8.03 -7.49 13.07
CA GLN A 94 -9.30 -7.82 12.46
C GLN A 94 -9.61 -6.92 11.26
N ALA A 95 -9.46 -5.59 11.41
CA ALA A 95 -9.75 -4.63 10.36
C ALA A 95 -8.87 -4.84 9.11
N PHE A 96 -7.58 -5.09 9.30
CA PHE A 96 -6.63 -5.30 8.21
C PHE A 96 -6.61 -6.73 7.65
N SER A 97 -7.37 -7.67 8.24
CA SER A 97 -7.52 -9.03 7.70
C SER A 97 -8.58 -9.14 6.60
N ASN A 98 -9.23 -8.04 6.19
CA ASN A 98 -10.27 -8.05 5.16
C ASN A 98 -9.65 -8.26 3.76
N PRO A 99 -9.85 -9.42 3.11
CA PRO A 99 -9.21 -9.74 1.83
C PRO A 99 -9.72 -8.86 0.67
N LYS A 100 -10.88 -8.19 0.84
CA LYS A 100 -11.43 -7.29 -0.18
C LYS A 100 -10.73 -5.92 -0.21
N LEU A 101 -10.06 -5.54 0.88
CA LEU A 101 -9.35 -4.26 0.98
C LEU A 101 -7.84 -4.48 1.02
N PHE A 102 -7.41 -5.55 1.66
CA PHE A 102 -6.02 -5.98 1.72
C PHE A 102 -5.93 -7.33 1.03
N PRO A 103 -5.86 -7.36 -0.33
CA PRO A 103 -5.66 -8.60 -1.04
C PRO A 103 -4.37 -9.22 -0.52
N GLN A 104 -4.48 -10.44 0.01
CA GLN A 104 -3.32 -11.19 0.46
C GLN A 104 -2.55 -11.56 -0.81
N GLY A 105 -1.29 -11.15 -0.90
CA GLY A 105 -0.43 -11.56 -2.01
C GLY A 105 -0.51 -13.07 -2.16
N LEU A 106 -0.62 -13.56 -3.39
CA LEU A 106 -0.43 -14.98 -3.68
C LEU A 106 1.02 -15.30 -3.29
N GLY A 107 1.22 -15.78 -2.06
CA GLY A 107 2.51 -16.27 -1.60
C GLY A 107 2.90 -17.45 -2.48
N THR A 108 3.69 -17.18 -3.51
CA THR A 108 4.37 -18.18 -4.33
C THR A 108 5.84 -18.15 -4.02
#